data_AF-A0A239B9T4-F1
#
_entry.id   AF-A0A239B9T4-F1
#
_cell.length_a   1.000
_cell.length_b   1.000
_cell.length_c   1.000
_cell.angle_alpha   90.00
_cell.angle_beta   90.00
_cell.angle_gamma   90.00
#
_symmetry.space_group_name_H-M   'P 1'
#
loop_
_entity.id
_entity.type
_entity.pdbx_description
1 polymer ?
#
loop_
_entity_poly.entity_id
_entity_poly.type
_entity_poly.pdbx_seq_one_letter_code
_entity_poly.pdbx_strand_id
1 'polypeptide(L)' 'MARKQPLDPNASKALIEMKEEISRELGVTNNITNDKNHTLVNEKVEIGGRVGGNMTKKLVEMGEKDLIEKE' A
#
# COMPACT_ATOMS: atom_id res chain seq x y z
N MET A 1 3.96 21.06 11.48
CA MET A 1 3.92 19.59 11.55
C MET A 1 5.09 19.06 10.73
N ALA A 2 6.08 18.41 11.34
CA ALA A 2 7.19 17.82 10.58
C ALA A 2 6.65 16.71 9.68
N ARG A 3 6.92 16.77 8.37
CA ARG A 3 6.64 15.65 7.47
C ARG A 3 7.44 14.45 7.99
N LYS A 4 6.77 13.39 8.42
CA LYS A 4 7.41 12.10 8.71
C LYS A 4 8.01 11.60 7.40
N GLN A 5 9.28 11.89 7.18
CA GLN A 5 10.02 11.31 6.08
C GLN A 5 10.14 9.80 6.35
N PRO A 6 10.16 8.97 5.29
CA PRO A 6 10.51 7.56 5.44
C PRO A 6 11.81 7.43 6.24
N LEU A 7 11.86 6.53 7.22
CA LEU A 7 13.07 6.27 8.01
C LEU A 7 14.26 5.87 7.13
N ASP A 8 13.97 5.27 5.96
CA ASP A 8 14.94 4.91 4.93
C ASP A 8 14.45 5.44 3.55
N PRO A 9 15.26 6.21 2.81
CA PRO A 9 14.93 6.68 1.47
C PRO A 9 14.61 5.55 0.47
N ASN A 10 15.27 4.40 0.59
CA ASN A 10 15.03 3.23 -0.26
C ASN A 10 13.72 2.52 0.08
N ALA A 11 13.28 2.59 1.34
CA ALA A 11 11.99 2.04 1.75
C ALA A 11 10.83 2.73 1.01
N SER A 12 10.96 4.02 0.68
CA SER A 12 9.95 4.71 -0.11
C SER A 12 9.74 4.07 -1.49
N LYS A 13 10.81 3.62 -2.15
CA LYS A 13 10.73 2.99 -3.46
C LYS A 13 10.09 1.60 -3.35
N ALA A 14 10.55 0.79 -2.41
CA ALA A 14 10.00 -0.54 -2.14
C ALA A 14 8.51 -0.48 -1.77
N LEU A 15 8.08 0.52 -0.97
CA LEU A 15 6.68 0.71 -0.61
C LEU A 15 5.81 1.13 -1.80
N ILE A 16 6.36 1.91 -2.75
CA ILE A 16 5.64 2.26 -3.99
C ILE A 16 5.43 1.00 -4.85
N GLU A 17 6.48 0.18 -5.01
CA GLU A 17 6.40 -1.09 -5.75
C GLU A 17 5.39 -2.06 -5.11
N MET A 18 5.44 -2.22 -3.78
CA MET A 18 4.49 -3.04 -3.02
C MET A 18 3.05 -2.55 -3.16
N LYS A 19 2.83 -1.22 -3.13
CA LYS A 19 1.51 -0.64 -3.37
C LYS A 19 0.99 -1.02 -4.76
N GLU A 20 1.83 -0.96 -5.79
CA GLU A 20 1.45 -1.33 -7.16
C GLU A 20 1.14 -2.82 -7.29
N GLU A 21 1.95 -3.68 -6.68
CA GLU A 21 1.73 -5.14 -6.61
C GLU A 21 0.36 -5.44 -5.98
N ILE A 22 0.11 -4.95 -4.77
CA ILE A 22 -1.16 -5.16 -4.05
C ILE A 22 -2.34 -4.56 -4.83
N SER A 23 -2.15 -3.40 -5.49
CA SER A 23 -3.21 -2.80 -6.32
C SER A 23 -3.55 -3.66 -7.54
N ARG A 24 -2.58 -4.40 -8.10
CA ARG A 24 -2.81 -5.37 -9.18
C ARG A 24 -3.51 -6.62 -8.64
N GLU A 25 -3.08 -7.15 -7.50
CA GLU A 25 -3.69 -8.31 -6.83
C GLU A 25 -5.17 -8.06 -6.49
N LEU A 26 -5.48 -6.86 -5.98
CA LEU A 26 -6.83 -6.45 -5.63
C LEU A 26 -7.68 -6.03 -6.85
N GLY A 27 -7.12 -6.05 -8.07
CA GLY A 27 -7.82 -5.70 -9.31
C GLY A 27 -8.19 -4.21 -9.44
N VAL A 28 -7.52 -3.33 -8.70
CA VAL A 28 -7.91 -1.92 -8.57
C VAL A 28 -7.18 -0.97 -9.51
N THR A 29 -6.24 -1.50 -10.28
CA THR A 29 -5.39 -0.78 -11.23
C THR A 29 -6.16 -0.11 -12.37
N ASN A 30 -7.37 -0.59 -12.69
CA ASN A 30 -8.14 -0.13 -13.86
C ASN A 30 -9.32 0.80 -13.55
N ASN A 31 -9.77 0.90 -12.29
CA ASN A 31 -11.01 1.62 -11.95
C ASN A 31 -10.80 3.08 -11.52
N ILE A 32 -9.55 3.49 -11.27
CA ILE A 32 -9.27 4.84 -10.76
C ILE A 32 -9.00 5.83 -11.91
N THR A 33 -8.61 5.34 -13.10
CA THR A 33 -8.05 6.17 -14.18
C THR A 33 -9.03 6.57 -15.26
N ASN A 34 -10.17 5.89 -15.43
CA ASN A 34 -11.02 6.12 -16.61
C ASN A 34 -12.31 6.89 -16.39
N ASP A 35 -12.82 7.02 -15.16
CA ASP A 35 -14.05 7.78 -14.93
C ASP A 35 -13.79 9.03 -14.09
N LYS A 36 -13.30 10.09 -14.75
CA LYS A 36 -13.14 11.42 -14.17
C LYS A 36 -14.47 12.02 -13.68
N ASN A 37 -15.60 11.35 -13.93
CA ASN A 37 -16.93 11.91 -13.71
C ASN A 37 -17.78 11.20 -12.63
N HIS A 38 -17.44 10.01 -12.11
CA HIS A 38 -18.30 9.39 -11.08
C HIS A 38 -17.70 8.27 -10.20
N THR A 39 -16.40 8.19 -9.94
CA THR A 39 -15.96 7.33 -8.81
C THR A 39 -16.25 8.09 -7.50
N LEU A 40 -17.25 7.63 -6.75
CA LEU A 40 -17.66 8.24 -5.48
C LEU A 40 -16.45 8.36 -4.56
N VAL A 41 -16.33 9.49 -3.83
CA VAL A 41 -15.22 9.73 -2.86
C VAL A 41 -15.04 8.53 -1.93
N ASN A 42 -16.15 7.91 -1.53
CA ASN A 42 -16.19 6.72 -0.67
C ASN A 42 -15.47 5.51 -1.27
N GLU A 43 -15.60 5.28 -2.57
CA GLU A 43 -14.96 4.14 -3.25
C GLU A 43 -13.44 4.32 -3.29
N LYS A 44 -12.96 5.54 -3.55
CA LYS A 44 -11.51 5.84 -3.51
C LYS A 44 -10.93 5.67 -2.10
N VAL A 45 -11.68 6.09 -1.08
CA VAL A 45 -11.28 5.93 0.33
C VAL A 45 -11.24 4.45 0.71
N GLU A 46 -12.25 3.68 0.29
CA GLU A 46 -12.32 2.25 0.57
C GLU A 46 -11.20 1.47 -0.13
N ILE A 47 -10.94 1.78 -1.41
CA ILE A 47 -9.83 1.22 -2.18
C ILE A 47 -8.49 1.54 -1.50
N GLY A 48 -8.26 2.81 -1.15
CA GLY A 48 -7.04 3.23 -0.46
C GLY A 48 -6.86 2.52 0.89
N GLY A 49 -7.96 2.36 1.63
CA GLY A 49 -7.98 1.62 2.90
C GLY A 49 -7.65 0.14 2.73
N ARG A 50 -8.23 -0.53 1.73
CA ARG A 50 -7.94 -1.94 1.42
C ARG A 50 -6.49 -2.14 1.01
N VAL A 51 -5.95 -1.28 0.14
CA VAL A 51 -4.54 -1.36 -0.29
C VAL A 51 -3.60 -1.09 0.90
N GLY A 52 -3.81 -0.01 1.64
CA GLY A 52 -2.97 0.35 2.80
C GLY A 52 -3.03 -0.68 3.94
N GLY A 53 -4.19 -1.28 4.18
CA GLY A 53 -4.35 -2.37 5.15
C GLY A 53 -3.55 -3.62 4.75
N ASN A 54 -3.60 -4.03 3.48
CA ASN A 54 -2.82 -5.16 2.98
C ASN A 54 -1.31 -4.88 3.01
N MET A 55 -0.88 -3.65 2.68
CA MET A 55 0.53 -3.25 2.81
C MET A 55 1.01 -3.40 4.26
N THR A 56 0.20 -2.95 5.23
CA THR A 56 0.55 -3.04 6.65
C THR A 56 0.63 -4.49 7.11
N LYS A 57 -0.31 -5.33 6.69
CA LYS A 57 -0.29 -6.78 6.98
C LYS A 57 0.99 -7.44 6.46
N LYS A 58 1.35 -7.20 5.19
CA LYS A 58 2.56 -7.77 4.57
C LYS A 58 3.85 -7.29 5.27
N LEU A 59 3.90 -6.03 5.69
CA LEU A 59 5.03 -5.49 6.47
C LEU A 59 5.18 -6.18 7.84
N VAL A 60 4.06 -6.43 8.54
CA VAL A 60 4.08 -7.15 9.82
C VAL A 60 4.55 -8.59 9.62
N GLU A 61 4.02 -9.30 8.62
CA GLU A 61 4.43 -10.67 8.30
C GLU A 61 5.92 -10.78 7.96
N MET A 62 6.49 -9.82 7.23
CA MET A 62 7.94 -9.77 6.97
C MET A 62 8.73 -9.53 8.25
N GLY A 63 8.28 -8.62 9.11
CA GLY A 63 8.92 -8.38 10.41
C GLY A 63 8.87 -9.61 11.32
N GLU A 64 7.75 -10.34 11.37
CA GLU A 64 7.62 -11.58 12.13
C GLU A 64 8.60 -12.65 11.63
N LYS A 65 8.72 -12.84 10.30
CA LYS A 65 9.68 -13.78 9.69
C LYS A 65 11.12 -13.39 10.00
N ASP A 66 11.49 -12.13 9.82
CA ASP A 66 12.83 -11.63 10.09
C ASP A 66 13.24 -11.80 11.56
N LEU A 67 12.27 -11.74 12.49
CA LEU A 67 12.48 -12.00 13.90
C LEU A 67 12.67 -13.49 14.19
N ILE A 68 11.83 -14.35 13.62
CA ILE A 68 11.93 -15.81 13.78
C ILE A 68 13.24 -16.34 13.18
N GLU A 69 13.66 -15.85 12.02
CA GLU A 69 14.90 -16.29 11.35
C GLU A 69 16.19 -15.79 12.03
N LYS A 70 16.08 -14.80 12.93
CA LYS A 70 17.21 -14.28 13.72
C LYS A 70 17.43 -15.00 15.04
N GLU A 71 16.51 -15.87 15.45
CA GLU A 71 16.67 -16.80 16.59
C GLU A 71 17.20 -18.16 16.13
#